data_AF-A0A2M9YBB2-F1
#
_entry.id   AF-A0A2M9YBB2-F1
#
_cell.length_a   1.000
_cell.length_b   1.000
_cell.length_c   1.000
_cell.angle_alpha   90.00
_cell.angle_beta   90.00
_cell.angle_gamma   90.00
#
_symmetry.space_group_name_H-M   'P 1'
#
loop_
_entity.id
_entity.type
_entity.pdbx_description
1 polymer ?
#
loop_
_entity_poly.entity_id
_entity_poly.type
_entity_poly.pdbx_seq_one_letter_code
_entity_poly.pdbx_strand_id
1 'polypeptide(L)'
;MDFLQGLNTKNRLFFFIIALLGFVGFCISLGRVAVDPKLADFFYNSDSLFFSVIYQELFLKPGANFLNSLNGFGWTPALYFFPDLVQYFALRTILLSMENGGWELTHLSYSAFQWILLLFGIIFLLQILTKEKISYEKLSLVLSFGFLIGIILILSKQDLFVFLPGFHGGNLAVLCWAWGFFYQWEGSNSKKSFILVAVAVFLFSLSDLLFIPYFLIPSLGLHVLDWLLRERSVHKIQKIAYIYFPVFLGIVTSRIVFQILRKNHFVFFPGTATPQKIGEAISSWKWESFFHSFSYLFKENWIYLILIILFFSVLKFLPKKEEGVSNKPVYLFLILGIVVPFVFLVYGFIFGLTGRLGIQGIDRYFGEILLGFLGIGTICILRVSDISIAKFVLGVLFFLGVLFGIYSSYSKGLGLIHHPTKVACLDELADKQHWKRGIASFWYVRPMRIFSKKGLEPDDYLYDLMLFYWQNNLNWFERENPPYTFAIIDGVDEKIVRQKLGEPISISYCDKIPIYTFANSDKSFEFVKENRGKIDIWKFSTSRY
;
A
#
# COMPACT_ATOMS: atom_id res chain seq x y z
N MET A 1 -25.01 47.96 7.97
CA MET A 1 -23.78 47.16 7.92
C MET A 1 -23.57 46.26 9.16
N ASP A 2 -24.53 46.19 10.11
CA ASP A 2 -24.36 45.42 11.35
C ASP A 2 -25.10 44.06 11.43
N PHE A 3 -25.75 43.60 10.35
CA PHE A 3 -26.44 42.30 10.33
C PHE A 3 -25.47 41.09 10.18
N LEU A 4 -24.20 41.34 9.88
CA LEU A 4 -23.21 40.28 9.61
C LEU A 4 -22.31 39.91 10.80
N GLN A 5 -22.35 40.65 11.92
CA GLN A 5 -21.50 40.35 13.08
C GLN A 5 -22.00 39.15 13.92
N GLY A 6 -23.29 38.79 13.82
CA GLY A 6 -23.86 37.61 14.50
C GLY A 6 -23.58 36.25 13.85
N LEU A 7 -22.85 36.20 12.72
CA LEU A 7 -22.61 34.99 11.92
C LEU A 7 -21.27 34.28 12.21
N ASN A 8 -20.43 34.83 13.09
CA ASN A 8 -19.07 34.33 13.27
C ASN A 8 -19.00 32.91 13.89
N THR A 9 -20.03 32.48 14.62
CA THR A 9 -20.16 31.10 15.12
C THR A 9 -20.89 30.17 14.14
N LYS A 10 -21.83 30.69 13.34
CA LYS A 10 -22.64 29.90 12.40
C LYS A 10 -21.80 29.29 11.25
N ASN A 11 -20.79 30.01 10.77
CA ASN A 11 -19.91 29.48 9.71
C ASN A 11 -18.98 28.37 10.21
N ARG A 12 -18.47 28.46 11.44
CA ARG A 12 -17.60 27.42 12.02
C ARG A 12 -18.31 26.07 12.14
N LEU A 13 -19.57 26.08 12.56
CA LEU A 13 -20.38 24.87 12.66
C LEU A 13 -20.60 24.23 11.29
N PHE A 14 -20.89 25.03 10.25
CA PHE A 14 -21.01 24.51 8.88
C PHE A 14 -19.72 23.81 8.43
N PHE A 15 -18.56 24.47 8.56
CA PHE A 15 -17.28 23.86 8.17
C PHE A 15 -16.92 22.62 9.00
N PHE A 16 -17.30 22.56 10.28
CA PHE A 16 -17.16 21.33 11.06
C PHE A 16 -18.00 20.19 10.49
N ILE A 17 -19.28 20.46 10.26
CA ILE A 17 -20.25 19.47 9.81
C ILE A 17 -19.84 18.88 8.47
N ILE A 18 -19.34 19.69 7.52
CA ILE A 18 -18.89 19.15 6.24
C ILE A 18 -17.71 18.17 6.40
N ALA A 19 -16.76 18.46 7.29
CA ALA A 19 -15.58 17.62 7.48
C ALA A 19 -15.95 16.33 8.21
N LEU A 20 -16.82 16.44 9.22
CA LEU A 20 -17.38 15.29 9.94
C LEU A 20 -18.21 14.41 9.00
N LEU A 21 -19.07 15.00 8.17
CA LEU A 21 -19.83 14.26 7.16
C LEU A 21 -18.92 13.66 6.09
N GLY A 22 -17.83 14.33 5.73
CA GLY A 22 -16.81 13.77 4.85
C GLY A 22 -16.22 12.49 5.44
N PHE A 23 -15.78 12.54 6.70
CA PHE A 23 -15.27 11.37 7.41
C PHE A 23 -16.31 10.25 7.52
N VAL A 24 -17.52 10.57 7.96
CA VAL A 24 -18.63 9.60 8.06
C VAL A 24 -18.96 9.00 6.71
N GLY A 25 -19.03 9.82 5.66
CA GLY A 25 -19.29 9.37 4.29
C GLY A 25 -18.21 8.47 3.75
N PHE A 26 -16.94 8.75 4.08
CA PHE A 26 -15.83 7.86 3.77
C PHE A 26 -15.96 6.51 4.49
N CYS A 27 -16.25 6.49 5.79
CA CYS A 27 -16.52 5.25 6.52
C CYS A 27 -17.72 4.47 5.98
N ILE A 28 -18.79 5.17 5.58
CA ILE A 28 -19.96 4.55 4.91
C ILE A 28 -19.54 3.94 3.57
N SER A 29 -18.71 4.62 2.78
CA SER A 29 -18.23 4.09 1.51
C SER A 29 -17.39 2.82 1.69
N LEU A 30 -16.57 2.74 2.75
CA LEU A 30 -15.85 1.51 3.12
C LEU A 30 -16.81 0.35 3.45
N GLY A 31 -17.99 0.63 4.02
CA GLY A 31 -19.05 -0.35 4.23
C GLY A 31 -19.57 -1.00 2.93
N ARG A 32 -19.21 -0.50 1.74
CA ARG A 32 -19.53 -1.17 0.47
C ARG A 32 -18.64 -2.35 0.13
N VAL A 33 -17.45 -2.43 0.74
CA VAL A 33 -16.44 -3.43 0.41
C VAL A 33 -17.01 -4.85 0.51
N ALA A 34 -17.77 -5.16 1.56
CA ALA A 34 -18.32 -6.50 1.76
C ALA A 34 -19.43 -6.88 0.77
N VAL A 35 -20.15 -5.90 0.22
CA VAL A 35 -21.36 -6.10 -0.61
C VAL A 35 -21.07 -6.03 -2.11
N ASP A 36 -20.05 -5.28 -2.52
CA ASP A 36 -19.64 -5.17 -3.92
C ASP A 36 -18.54 -6.21 -4.23
N PRO A 37 -18.82 -7.25 -5.04
CA PRO A 37 -17.87 -8.34 -5.28
C PRO A 37 -16.51 -7.85 -5.80
N LYS A 38 -16.48 -6.82 -6.65
CA LYS A 38 -15.22 -6.29 -7.19
C LYS A 38 -14.39 -5.58 -6.12
N LEU A 39 -15.05 -4.90 -5.18
CA LEU A 39 -14.34 -4.28 -4.05
C LEU A 39 -13.86 -5.34 -3.07
N ALA A 40 -14.70 -6.33 -2.76
CA ALA A 40 -14.33 -7.45 -1.92
C ALA A 40 -13.13 -8.22 -2.49
N ASP A 41 -13.16 -8.57 -3.77
CA ASP A 41 -12.06 -9.24 -4.47
C ASP A 41 -10.76 -8.43 -4.40
N PHE A 42 -10.83 -7.10 -4.38
CA PHE A 42 -9.65 -6.25 -4.25
C PHE A 42 -9.17 -6.11 -2.79
N PHE A 43 -10.08 -5.94 -1.83
CA PHE A 43 -9.74 -5.77 -0.42
C PHE A 43 -9.33 -7.06 0.27
N TYR A 44 -9.82 -8.20 -0.21
CA TYR A 44 -9.65 -9.52 0.39
C TYR A 44 -8.94 -10.49 -0.57
N ASN A 45 -8.13 -9.98 -1.50
CA ASN A 45 -7.25 -10.83 -2.30
C ASN A 45 -6.08 -11.38 -1.46
N SER A 46 -5.34 -12.31 -2.04
CA SER A 46 -4.18 -12.88 -1.39
C SER A 46 -3.14 -11.83 -0.99
N ASP A 47 -2.79 -10.87 -1.85
CA ASP A 47 -1.79 -9.85 -1.51
C ASP A 47 -2.18 -9.07 -0.23
N SER A 48 -3.42 -8.63 -0.10
CA SER A 48 -3.88 -7.81 1.05
C SER A 48 -4.01 -8.61 2.33
N LEU A 49 -4.32 -9.91 2.21
CA LEU A 49 -4.43 -10.81 3.34
C LEU A 49 -3.07 -11.27 3.90
N PHE A 50 -1.95 -10.80 3.34
CA PHE A 50 -0.61 -11.18 3.81
C PHE A 50 -0.44 -11.02 5.33
N PHE A 51 -0.76 -9.85 5.88
CA PHE A 51 -0.63 -9.65 7.33
C PHE A 51 -1.67 -10.39 8.14
N SER A 52 -2.83 -10.69 7.56
CA SER A 52 -3.84 -11.53 8.20
C SER A 52 -3.27 -12.92 8.47
N VAL A 53 -2.62 -13.49 7.46
CA VAL A 53 -1.99 -14.81 7.51
C VAL A 53 -0.80 -14.81 8.48
N ILE A 54 0.07 -13.80 8.43
CA ILE A 54 1.18 -13.71 9.39
C ILE A 54 0.63 -13.60 10.82
N TYR A 55 -0.36 -12.74 11.06
CA TYR A 55 -0.96 -12.59 12.38
C TYR A 55 -1.58 -13.90 12.87
N GLN A 56 -2.29 -14.61 12.00
CA GLN A 56 -2.88 -15.91 12.30
C GLN A 56 -1.80 -16.93 12.70
N GLU A 57 -0.72 -17.04 11.93
CA GLU A 57 0.39 -17.98 12.21
C GLU A 57 1.17 -17.60 13.48
N LEU A 58 1.37 -16.30 13.75
CA LEU A 58 2.13 -15.83 14.90
C LEU A 58 1.36 -15.92 16.22
N PHE A 59 0.04 -15.68 16.20
CA PHE A 59 -0.72 -15.44 17.43
C PHE A 59 -1.95 -16.35 17.62
N LEU A 60 -2.56 -16.86 16.54
CA LEU A 60 -3.88 -17.51 16.64
C LEU A 60 -3.87 -19.01 16.39
N LYS A 61 -2.86 -19.52 15.68
CA LYS A 61 -2.76 -20.94 15.38
C LYS A 61 -2.57 -21.78 16.67
N PRO A 62 -3.14 -22.99 16.77
CA PRO A 62 -2.83 -23.88 17.88
C PRO A 62 -1.33 -24.13 18.00
N GLY A 63 -0.76 -23.90 19.19
CA GLY A 63 0.69 -24.01 19.41
C GLY A 63 1.50 -22.85 18.82
N ALA A 64 0.86 -21.73 18.44
CA ALA A 64 1.54 -20.53 17.99
C ALA A 64 2.58 -20.08 19.02
N ASN A 65 3.82 -19.99 18.56
CA ASN A 65 4.94 -19.46 19.29
C ASN A 65 5.70 -18.59 18.29
N PHE A 66 5.96 -17.33 18.66
CA PHE A 66 6.67 -16.37 17.81
C PHE A 66 7.93 -16.96 17.17
N LEU A 67 8.71 -17.76 17.93
CA LEU A 67 9.91 -18.37 17.40
C LEU A 67 9.60 -19.50 16.40
N ASN A 68 8.67 -20.40 16.73
CA ASN A 68 8.36 -21.52 15.85
C ASN A 68 7.65 -21.07 14.56
N SER A 69 6.79 -20.06 14.66
CA SER A 69 5.99 -19.54 13.55
C SER A 69 6.80 -18.68 12.57
N LEU A 70 7.89 -18.04 13.03
CA LEU A 70 8.81 -17.29 12.15
C LEU A 70 9.87 -18.16 11.50
N ASN A 71 10.21 -19.30 12.12
CA ASN A 71 11.21 -20.20 11.55
C ASN A 71 10.74 -20.71 10.17
N GLY A 72 11.56 -20.49 9.15
CA GLY A 72 11.26 -20.86 7.77
C GLY A 72 10.23 -19.95 7.09
N PHE A 73 9.87 -18.80 7.67
CA PHE A 73 8.93 -17.87 7.03
C PHE A 73 9.62 -17.09 5.92
N GLY A 74 9.04 -17.09 4.71
CA GLY A 74 9.50 -16.25 3.62
C GLY A 74 8.78 -14.91 3.59
N TRP A 75 9.53 -13.82 3.62
CA TRP A 75 9.01 -12.45 3.54
C TRP A 75 9.00 -11.94 2.08
N THR A 76 8.40 -10.78 1.86
CA THR A 76 8.51 -10.03 0.59
C THR A 76 9.80 -9.20 0.52
N PRO A 77 10.26 -8.80 -0.68
CA PRO A 77 11.40 -7.88 -0.82
C PRO A 77 11.15 -6.52 -0.15
N ALA A 78 9.93 -6.00 -0.23
CA ALA A 78 9.48 -4.88 0.59
C ALA A 78 8.99 -5.43 1.93
N LEU A 79 9.54 -4.96 3.05
CA LEU A 79 9.25 -5.54 4.36
C LEU A 79 7.91 -5.07 4.93
N TYR A 80 7.47 -3.86 4.58
CA TYR A 80 6.24 -3.23 5.05
C TYR A 80 6.12 -3.17 6.59
N PHE A 81 7.26 -3.17 7.29
CA PHE A 81 7.31 -3.14 8.76
C PHE A 81 6.63 -1.92 9.37
N PHE A 82 6.76 -0.76 8.74
CA PHE A 82 6.16 0.47 9.24
C PHE A 82 5.67 1.37 8.08
N PRO A 83 4.47 1.97 8.20
CA PRO A 83 3.52 1.82 9.30
C PRO A 83 2.68 0.54 9.21
N ASP A 84 2.63 -0.12 8.04
CA ASP A 84 1.54 -1.05 7.72
C ASP A 84 1.43 -2.22 8.69
N LEU A 85 2.51 -2.99 8.90
CA LEU A 85 2.49 -4.16 9.78
C LEU A 85 2.12 -3.78 11.22
N VAL A 86 2.75 -2.73 11.76
CA VAL A 86 2.51 -2.26 13.14
C VAL A 86 1.05 -1.82 13.31
N GLN A 87 0.55 -1.02 12.39
CA GLN A 87 -0.82 -0.54 12.40
C GLN A 87 -1.82 -1.70 12.27
N TYR A 88 -1.59 -2.61 11.32
CA TYR A 88 -2.47 -3.74 11.09
C TYR A 88 -2.52 -4.68 12.31
N PHE A 89 -1.37 -5.00 12.90
CA PHE A 89 -1.30 -5.88 14.08
C PHE A 89 -1.95 -5.24 15.30
N ALA A 90 -1.74 -3.95 15.53
CA ALA A 90 -2.40 -3.23 16.62
C ALA A 90 -3.92 -3.25 16.46
N LEU A 91 -4.44 -2.96 15.26
CA LEU A 91 -5.87 -3.01 14.96
C LEU A 91 -6.43 -4.42 15.12
N ARG A 92 -5.73 -5.45 14.62
CA ARG A 92 -6.19 -6.84 14.76
C ARG A 92 -6.25 -7.27 16.22
N THR A 93 -5.27 -6.84 17.03
CA THR A 93 -5.23 -7.11 18.48
C THR A 93 -6.42 -6.47 19.19
N ILE A 94 -6.75 -5.21 18.87
CA ILE A 94 -7.92 -4.51 19.42
C ILE A 94 -9.23 -5.23 19.05
N LEU A 95 -9.32 -5.72 17.82
CA LEU A 95 -10.51 -6.39 17.29
C LEU A 95 -10.50 -7.91 17.52
N LEU A 96 -9.59 -8.43 18.34
CA LEU A 96 -9.38 -9.86 18.51
C LEU A 96 -10.62 -10.58 19.05
N SER A 97 -11.35 -9.94 19.95
CA SER A 97 -12.56 -10.49 20.59
C SER A 97 -13.77 -10.58 19.65
N MET A 98 -13.68 -10.05 18.43
CA MET A 98 -14.77 -10.12 17.46
C MET A 98 -14.73 -11.45 16.73
N GLU A 99 -15.64 -12.36 17.09
CA GLU A 99 -15.76 -13.69 16.48
C GLU A 99 -16.15 -13.62 14.99
N ASN A 100 -17.10 -12.74 14.65
CA ASN A 100 -17.58 -12.55 13.28
C ASN A 100 -17.16 -11.19 12.73
N GLY A 101 -16.61 -11.16 11.51
CA GLY A 101 -16.21 -9.93 10.82
C GLY A 101 -14.92 -9.29 11.34
N GLY A 102 -14.18 -9.93 12.25
CA GLY A 102 -12.99 -9.34 12.87
C GLY A 102 -11.88 -9.02 11.87
N TRP A 103 -11.68 -9.86 10.85
CA TRP A 103 -10.69 -9.63 9.80
C TRP A 103 -11.10 -8.50 8.86
N GLU A 104 -12.37 -8.47 8.46
CA GLU A 104 -12.95 -7.44 7.62
C GLU A 104 -12.87 -6.08 8.32
N LEU A 105 -13.33 -5.98 9.58
CA LEU A 105 -13.24 -4.75 10.37
C LEU A 105 -11.80 -4.29 10.58
N THR A 106 -10.84 -5.22 10.69
CA THR A 106 -9.41 -4.87 10.75
C THR A 106 -8.96 -4.19 9.46
N HIS A 107 -9.31 -4.73 8.29
CA HIS A 107 -8.96 -4.12 7.00
C HIS A 107 -9.63 -2.76 6.78
N LEU A 108 -10.92 -2.64 7.11
CA LEU A 108 -11.66 -1.39 6.96
C LEU A 108 -11.15 -0.32 7.92
N SER A 109 -10.84 -0.69 9.17
CA SER A 109 -10.23 0.22 10.16
C SER A 109 -8.83 0.63 9.74
N TYR A 110 -8.05 -0.30 9.18
CA TYR A 110 -6.73 -0.02 8.62
C TYR A 110 -6.84 1.02 7.51
N SER A 111 -7.76 0.81 6.56
CA SER A 111 -8.03 1.72 5.45
C SER A 111 -8.34 3.13 5.94
N ALA A 112 -9.18 3.23 6.97
CA ALA A 112 -9.54 4.51 7.56
C ALA A 112 -8.37 5.19 8.26
N PHE A 113 -7.64 4.47 9.11
CA PHE A 113 -6.50 5.05 9.81
C PHE A 113 -5.39 5.47 8.84
N GLN A 114 -5.12 4.65 7.82
CA GLN A 114 -4.13 4.92 6.78
C GLN A 114 -4.45 6.21 6.01
N TRP A 115 -5.71 6.36 5.59
CA TRP A 115 -6.14 7.56 4.86
C TRP A 115 -6.07 8.82 5.73
N ILE A 116 -6.50 8.72 6.99
CA ILE A 116 -6.36 9.81 7.97
C ILE A 116 -4.89 10.19 8.15
N LEU A 117 -4.00 9.21 8.35
CA LEU A 117 -2.58 9.44 8.55
C LEU A 117 -1.96 10.20 7.36
N LEU A 118 -2.35 9.85 6.14
CA LEU A 118 -1.95 10.54 4.91
C LEU A 118 -2.42 12.00 4.89
N LEU A 119 -3.72 12.25 5.12
CA LEU A 119 -4.30 13.59 5.07
C LEU A 119 -3.68 14.51 6.14
N PHE A 120 -3.54 14.02 7.36
CA PHE A 120 -2.90 14.77 8.44
C PHE A 120 -1.39 14.96 8.20
N GLY A 121 -0.72 14.03 7.52
CA GLY A 121 0.66 14.20 7.09
C GLY A 121 0.84 15.39 6.14
N ILE A 122 -0.05 15.52 5.14
CA ILE A 122 -0.06 16.69 4.23
C ILE A 122 -0.24 17.98 5.03
N ILE A 123 -1.22 18.03 5.93
CA ILE A 123 -1.51 19.20 6.76
C ILE A 123 -0.30 19.57 7.65
N PHE A 124 0.31 18.56 8.30
CA PHE A 124 1.50 18.74 9.13
C PHE A 124 2.65 19.35 8.32
N LEU A 125 2.98 18.78 7.16
CA LEU A 125 4.03 19.30 6.28
C LEU A 125 3.77 20.75 5.88
N LEU A 126 2.53 21.07 5.50
CA LEU A 126 2.17 22.42 5.08
C LEU A 126 2.34 23.43 6.21
N GLN A 127 1.91 23.12 7.43
CA GLN A 127 2.12 23.99 8.59
C GLN A 127 3.61 24.25 8.87
N ILE A 128 4.48 23.26 8.67
CA ILE A 128 5.93 23.42 8.81
C ILE A 128 6.51 24.32 7.71
N LEU A 129 6.11 24.10 6.45
CA LEU A 129 6.68 24.82 5.31
C LEU A 129 6.17 26.25 5.17
N THR A 130 4.91 26.51 5.52
CA THR A 130 4.33 27.87 5.45
C THR A 130 4.56 28.67 6.72
N LYS A 131 4.80 28.00 7.86
CA LYS A 131 4.84 28.61 9.21
C LYS A 131 3.53 29.32 9.57
N GLU A 132 2.45 29.06 8.85
CA GLU A 132 1.13 29.64 9.09
C GLU A 132 0.25 28.65 9.85
N LYS A 133 -0.49 29.14 10.84
CA LYS A 133 -1.57 28.36 11.45
C LYS A 133 -2.74 28.30 10.47
N ILE A 134 -3.10 27.10 10.05
CA ILE A 134 -4.27 26.87 9.21
C ILE A 134 -5.51 27.12 10.07
N SER A 135 -6.38 28.03 9.63
CA SER A 135 -7.63 28.28 10.34
C SER A 135 -8.54 27.06 10.30
N TYR A 136 -9.41 26.93 11.30
CA TYR A 136 -10.33 25.81 11.42
C TYR A 136 -11.17 25.57 10.15
N GLU A 137 -11.70 26.63 9.55
CA GLU A 137 -12.54 26.56 8.36
C GLU A 137 -11.77 26.00 7.14
N LYS A 138 -10.52 26.41 6.99
CA LYS A 138 -9.63 25.93 5.93
C LYS A 138 -9.23 24.48 6.16
N LEU A 139 -8.91 24.13 7.40
CA LEU A 139 -8.60 22.75 7.80
C LEU A 139 -9.79 21.83 7.48
N SER A 140 -11.00 22.23 7.86
CA SER A 140 -12.24 21.54 7.53
C SER A 140 -12.44 21.35 6.03
N LEU A 141 -12.19 22.39 5.20
CA LEU A 141 -12.28 22.27 3.75
C LEU A 141 -11.28 21.27 3.17
N VAL A 142 -10.04 21.30 3.65
CA VAL A 142 -8.98 20.35 3.24
C VAL A 142 -9.34 18.92 3.62
N LEU A 143 -9.84 18.70 4.84
CA LEU A 143 -10.28 17.38 5.28
C LEU A 143 -11.49 16.89 4.48
N SER A 144 -12.49 17.74 4.25
CA SER A 144 -13.65 17.42 3.41
C SER A 144 -13.23 17.04 1.98
N PHE A 145 -12.29 17.78 1.39
CA PHE A 145 -11.70 17.43 0.10
C PHE A 145 -11.03 16.06 0.15
N GLY A 146 -10.15 15.82 1.12
CA GLY A 146 -9.44 14.54 1.25
C GLY A 146 -10.39 13.35 1.44
N PHE A 147 -11.40 13.48 2.30
CA PHE A 147 -12.41 12.42 2.47
C PHE A 147 -13.29 12.24 1.24
N LEU A 148 -13.68 13.32 0.55
CA LEU A 148 -14.42 13.23 -0.69
C LEU A 148 -13.63 12.48 -1.77
N ILE A 149 -12.32 12.75 -1.91
CA ILE A 149 -11.47 11.96 -2.79
C ILE A 149 -11.45 10.49 -2.37
N GLY A 150 -11.30 10.18 -1.08
CA GLY A 150 -11.37 8.81 -0.59
C GLY A 150 -12.67 8.09 -0.96
N ILE A 151 -13.82 8.78 -0.83
CA ILE A 151 -15.13 8.28 -1.25
C ILE A 151 -15.15 8.00 -2.76
N ILE A 152 -14.63 8.94 -3.57
CA ILE A 152 -14.57 8.79 -5.03
C ILE A 152 -13.74 7.57 -5.42
N LEU A 153 -12.56 7.37 -4.81
CA LEU A 153 -11.69 6.22 -5.10
C LEU A 153 -12.38 4.89 -4.81
N ILE A 154 -13.07 4.78 -3.67
CA ILE A 154 -13.83 3.57 -3.31
C ILE A 154 -14.98 3.33 -4.30
N LEU A 155 -15.74 4.37 -4.63
CA LEU A 155 -16.88 4.25 -5.54
C LEU A 155 -16.47 3.97 -6.99
N SER A 156 -15.35 4.53 -7.45
CA SER A 156 -14.79 4.31 -8.78
C SER A 156 -13.97 3.02 -8.89
N LYS A 157 -13.60 2.42 -7.75
CA LYS A 157 -12.73 1.23 -7.65
C LYS A 157 -11.33 1.48 -8.23
N GLN A 158 -10.83 2.70 -8.08
CA GLN A 158 -9.52 3.13 -8.58
C GLN A 158 -8.56 3.36 -7.41
N ASP A 159 -7.27 3.07 -7.64
CA ASP A 159 -6.17 3.27 -6.71
C ASP A 159 -6.41 2.72 -5.29
N LEU A 160 -7.22 1.67 -5.20
CA LEU A 160 -7.63 1.07 -3.93
C LEU A 160 -6.45 0.57 -3.10
N PHE A 161 -5.29 0.34 -3.72
CA PHE A 161 -4.04 -0.06 -3.08
C PHE A 161 -3.61 0.89 -1.95
N VAL A 162 -4.00 2.18 -2.00
CA VAL A 162 -3.69 3.17 -0.94
C VAL A 162 -4.38 2.85 0.39
N PHE A 163 -5.47 2.09 0.33
CA PHE A 163 -6.24 1.64 1.50
C PHE A 163 -5.79 0.27 2.01
N LEU A 164 -4.96 -0.46 1.26
CA LEU A 164 -4.62 -1.84 1.56
C LEU A 164 -3.27 -1.98 2.29
N PRO A 165 -3.15 -2.91 3.25
CA PRO A 165 -1.89 -3.21 3.90
C PRO A 165 -0.96 -3.97 2.96
N GLY A 166 0.34 -3.63 2.95
CA GLY A 166 1.34 -4.36 2.15
C GLY A 166 1.34 -4.00 0.66
N PHE A 167 0.75 -2.86 0.30
CA PHE A 167 0.65 -2.35 -1.07
C PHE A 167 1.45 -1.06 -1.31
N HIS A 168 2.49 -0.81 -0.51
CA HIS A 168 3.28 0.44 -0.53
C HIS A 168 2.51 1.71 -0.10
N GLY A 169 1.20 1.60 0.17
CA GLY A 169 0.38 2.71 0.69
C GLY A 169 0.94 3.31 1.98
N GLY A 170 1.59 2.50 2.82
CA GLY A 170 2.35 2.91 3.99
C GLY A 170 3.29 4.07 3.77
N ASN A 171 4.13 3.93 2.75
CA ASN A 171 5.11 4.94 2.39
C ASN A 171 4.46 6.26 1.99
N LEU A 172 3.34 6.20 1.26
CA LEU A 172 2.60 7.40 0.87
C LEU A 172 2.05 8.15 2.09
N ALA A 173 1.50 7.41 3.07
CA ALA A 173 0.96 8.03 4.28
C ALA A 173 2.03 8.69 5.15
N VAL A 174 3.25 8.13 5.21
CA VAL A 174 4.33 8.66 6.06
C VAL A 174 5.26 9.65 5.34
N LEU A 175 5.22 9.76 4.02
CA LEU A 175 6.13 10.60 3.24
C LEU A 175 6.07 12.08 3.66
N CYS A 176 4.86 12.63 3.79
CA CYS A 176 4.69 14.02 4.21
C CYS A 176 5.15 14.26 5.66
N TRP A 177 5.02 13.26 6.54
CA TRP A 177 5.57 13.33 7.90
C TRP A 177 7.09 13.37 7.88
N ALA A 178 7.72 12.51 7.08
CA ALA A 178 9.18 12.50 6.91
C ALA A 178 9.69 13.84 6.39
N TRP A 179 9.03 14.41 5.38
CA TRP A 179 9.36 15.76 4.90
C TRP A 179 9.14 16.81 5.98
N GLY A 180 8.06 16.73 6.76
CA GLY A 180 7.82 17.67 7.86
C GLY A 180 8.96 17.66 8.89
N PHE A 181 9.44 16.47 9.30
CA PHE A 181 10.60 16.35 10.17
C PHE A 181 11.88 16.88 9.51
N PHE A 182 12.08 16.60 8.23
CA PHE A 182 13.22 17.09 7.46
C PHE A 182 13.27 18.63 7.38
N TYR A 183 12.14 19.27 7.09
CA TYR A 183 12.06 20.73 7.01
C TYR A 183 12.10 21.40 8.40
N GLN A 184 11.64 20.72 9.46
CA GLN A 184 11.91 21.15 10.83
C GLN A 184 13.41 21.10 11.17
N TRP A 185 14.13 20.07 10.73
CA TRP A 185 15.58 19.98 10.88
C TRP A 185 16.29 21.10 10.09
N GLU A 186 15.93 21.30 8.81
CA GLU A 186 16.48 22.39 7.98
C GLU A 186 16.31 23.76 8.65
N GLY A 187 15.16 24.02 9.28
CA GLY A 187 14.86 25.30 9.91
C GLY A 187 15.44 25.49 11.31
N SER A 188 15.47 24.45 12.15
CA SER A 188 15.83 24.57 13.57
C SER A 188 17.25 24.12 13.91
N ASN A 189 17.84 23.23 13.09
CA ASN A 189 19.11 22.56 13.38
C ASN A 189 19.17 21.90 14.78
N SER A 190 18.01 21.46 15.31
CA SER A 190 17.93 20.91 16.67
C SER A 190 18.27 19.41 16.73
N LYS A 191 18.90 18.96 17.83
CA LYS A 191 19.22 17.52 18.04
C LYS A 191 17.98 16.62 17.98
N LYS A 192 16.83 17.11 18.47
CA LYS A 192 15.56 16.37 18.42
C LYS A 192 15.12 16.16 16.96
N SER A 193 15.13 17.21 16.14
CA SER A 193 14.77 17.10 14.72
C SER A 193 15.75 16.23 13.95
N PHE A 194 17.05 16.28 14.28
CA PHE A 194 18.06 15.38 13.70
C PHE A 194 17.70 13.90 13.92
N ILE A 195 17.44 13.53 15.18
CA ILE A 195 17.10 12.15 15.55
C ILE A 195 15.79 11.73 14.89
N LEU A 196 14.77 12.59 14.88
CA LEU A 196 13.50 12.31 14.21
C LEU A 196 13.67 12.02 12.72
N VAL A 197 14.49 12.81 12.00
CA VAL A 197 14.78 12.57 10.58
C VAL A 197 15.53 11.25 10.39
N ALA A 198 16.61 11.03 11.15
CA ALA A 198 17.42 9.82 11.03
C ALA A 198 16.60 8.56 11.30
N VAL A 199 15.77 8.55 12.35
CA VAL A 199 14.91 7.42 12.72
C VAL A 199 13.77 7.23 11.72
N ALA A 200 13.10 8.30 11.29
CA ALA A 200 12.02 8.20 10.28
C ALA A 200 12.55 7.64 8.97
N VAL A 201 13.65 8.19 8.45
CA VAL A 201 14.28 7.70 7.21
C VAL A 201 14.77 6.26 7.37
N PHE A 202 15.35 5.89 8.52
CA PHE A 202 15.73 4.52 8.82
C PHE A 202 14.53 3.56 8.73
N LEU A 203 13.46 3.85 9.47
CA LEU A 203 12.28 2.99 9.55
C LEU A 203 11.58 2.85 8.20
N PHE A 204 11.37 3.96 7.49
CA PHE A 204 10.62 3.95 6.24
C PHE A 204 11.43 3.34 5.10
N SER A 205 12.74 3.61 5.03
CA SER A 205 13.62 2.97 4.03
C SER A 205 13.79 1.47 4.28
N LEU A 206 13.79 1.04 5.55
CA LEU A 206 13.86 -0.39 5.91
C LEU A 206 12.55 -1.11 5.58
N SER A 207 11.43 -0.42 5.84
CA SER A 207 10.09 -0.93 5.55
C SER A 207 9.90 -1.14 4.05
N ASP A 208 10.19 -0.13 3.23
CA ASP A 208 10.00 -0.22 1.79
C ASP A 208 10.91 0.78 1.06
N LEU A 209 11.75 0.24 0.18
CA LEU A 209 12.80 0.97 -0.53
C LEU A 209 12.27 2.05 -1.48
N LEU A 210 11.00 1.99 -1.89
CA LEU A 210 10.37 3.06 -2.69
C LEU A 210 10.33 4.40 -1.95
N PHE A 211 10.36 4.38 -0.62
CA PHE A 211 10.41 5.60 0.19
C PHE A 211 11.61 6.48 -0.21
N ILE A 212 12.76 5.89 -0.49
CA ILE A 212 14.02 6.62 -0.76
C ILE A 212 13.86 7.58 -1.95
N PRO A 213 13.53 7.12 -3.17
CA PRO A 213 13.33 8.02 -4.30
C PRO A 213 12.13 8.97 -4.12
N TYR A 214 11.03 8.52 -3.51
CA TYR A 214 9.89 9.38 -3.21
C TYR A 214 10.27 10.55 -2.30
N PHE A 215 11.17 10.33 -1.34
CA PHE A 215 11.64 11.35 -0.42
C PHE A 215 12.76 12.22 -1.01
N LEU A 216 13.78 11.59 -1.60
CA LEU A 216 15.00 12.26 -2.04
C LEU A 216 14.81 13.06 -3.32
N ILE A 217 14.14 12.54 -4.34
CA ILE A 217 14.04 13.23 -5.64
C ILE A 217 13.31 14.58 -5.49
N PRO A 218 12.14 14.68 -4.82
CA PRO A 218 11.48 15.97 -4.64
C PRO A 218 12.25 16.94 -3.74
N SER A 219 12.84 16.46 -2.64
CA SER A 219 13.60 17.33 -1.73
C SER A 219 14.89 17.86 -2.38
N LEU A 220 15.67 16.99 -3.03
CA LEU A 220 16.89 17.38 -3.74
C LEU A 220 16.55 18.25 -4.93
N GLY A 221 15.50 17.91 -5.68
CA GLY A 221 15.02 18.71 -6.81
C GLY A 221 14.70 20.15 -6.39
N LEU A 222 14.07 20.34 -5.23
CA LEU A 222 13.85 21.68 -4.69
C LEU A 222 15.14 22.42 -4.32
N HIS A 223 16.07 21.76 -3.64
CA HIS A 223 17.33 22.40 -3.26
C HIS A 223 18.21 22.72 -4.48
N VAL A 224 18.20 21.87 -5.50
CA VAL A 224 18.87 22.11 -6.79
C VAL A 224 18.22 23.29 -7.52
N LEU A 225 16.89 23.35 -7.59
CA LEU A 225 16.18 24.51 -8.17
C LEU A 225 16.51 25.80 -7.43
N ASP A 226 16.54 25.79 -6.09
CA ASP A 226 16.87 26.95 -5.27
C ASP A 226 18.33 27.39 -5.43
N TRP A 227 19.26 26.44 -5.58
CA TRP A 227 20.66 26.73 -5.89
C TRP A 227 20.83 27.30 -7.31
N LEU A 228 20.17 26.72 -8.32
CA LEU A 228 20.26 27.16 -9.71
C LEU A 228 19.69 28.56 -9.94
N LEU A 229 18.57 28.90 -9.27
CA LEU A 229 17.81 30.12 -9.51
C LEU A 229 18.17 31.29 -8.58
N ARG A 230 18.67 31.04 -7.37
CA ARG A 230 18.94 32.12 -6.40
C ARG A 230 20.41 32.41 -6.19
N GLU A 231 21.21 31.39 -5.88
CA GLU A 231 22.60 31.60 -5.48
C GLU A 231 23.44 30.35 -5.75
N ARG A 232 24.37 30.47 -6.69
CA ARG A 232 25.31 29.41 -7.05
C ARG A 232 26.60 29.55 -6.23
N SER A 233 26.57 29.10 -4.98
CA SER A 233 27.74 29.14 -4.10
C SER A 233 28.12 27.74 -3.58
N VAL A 234 29.42 27.50 -3.40
CA VAL A 234 29.95 26.25 -2.82
C VAL A 234 29.50 26.10 -1.36
N HIS A 235 29.42 27.21 -0.64
CA HIS A 235 28.92 27.21 0.74
C HIS A 235 27.48 26.70 0.85
N LYS A 236 26.62 27.04 -0.13
CA LYS A 236 25.25 26.50 -0.20
C LYS A 236 25.22 25.00 -0.43
N ILE A 237 26.13 24.46 -1.26
CA ILE A 237 26.27 23.00 -1.46
C ILE A 237 26.72 22.30 -0.17
N GLN A 238 27.69 22.88 0.55
CA GLN A 238 28.12 22.35 1.86
C GLN A 238 26.97 22.33 2.87
N LYS A 239 26.16 23.40 2.91
CA LYS A 239 24.96 23.48 3.74
C LYS A 239 23.93 22.41 3.37
N ILE A 240 23.67 22.20 2.08
CA ILE A 240 22.80 21.13 1.59
C ILE A 240 23.34 19.77 2.07
N ALA A 241 24.63 19.47 1.85
CA ALA A 241 25.25 18.22 2.29
C ALA A 241 25.09 17.99 3.80
N TYR A 242 25.26 19.02 4.63
CA TYR A 242 25.04 18.95 6.07
C TYR A 242 23.57 18.65 6.42
N ILE A 243 22.61 19.30 5.76
CA ILE A 243 21.17 19.07 5.99
C ILE A 243 20.77 17.62 5.67
N TYR A 244 21.40 17.00 4.67
CA TYR A 244 21.15 15.60 4.28
C TYR A 244 21.89 14.57 5.12
N PHE A 245 22.79 14.95 6.02
CA PHE A 245 23.53 14.01 6.86
C PHE A 245 22.63 13.04 7.67
N PRO A 246 21.56 13.47 8.38
CA PRO A 246 20.68 12.52 9.07
C PRO A 246 19.91 11.60 8.10
N VAL A 247 19.59 12.08 6.89
CA VAL A 247 18.95 11.27 5.85
C VAL A 247 19.91 10.18 5.39
N PHE A 248 21.16 10.53 5.09
CA PHE A 248 22.20 9.59 4.73
C PHE A 248 22.42 8.54 5.83
N LEU A 249 22.52 8.97 7.10
CA LEU A 249 22.66 8.07 8.24
C LEU A 249 21.49 7.07 8.34
N GLY A 250 20.25 7.55 8.17
CA GLY A 250 19.06 6.70 8.17
C GLY A 250 19.08 5.64 7.05
N ILE A 251 19.40 6.05 5.82
CA ILE A 251 19.49 5.15 4.66
C ILE A 251 20.60 4.10 4.85
N VAL A 252 21.79 4.52 5.28
CA VAL A 252 22.92 3.61 5.51
C VAL A 252 22.59 2.60 6.60
N THR A 253 22.01 3.06 7.71
CA THR A 253 21.60 2.17 8.81
C THR A 253 20.54 1.18 8.35
N SER A 254 19.56 1.65 7.58
CA SER A 254 18.52 0.80 6.99
C SER A 254 19.13 -0.28 6.09
N ARG A 255 20.08 0.10 5.24
CA ARG A 255 20.78 -0.85 4.36
C ARG A 255 21.58 -1.88 5.14
N ILE A 256 22.30 -1.47 6.19
CA ILE A 256 23.05 -2.38 7.07
C ILE A 256 22.09 -3.39 7.72
N VAL A 257 21.01 -2.91 8.33
CA VAL A 257 20.00 -3.77 8.97
C VAL A 257 19.36 -4.70 7.95
N PHE A 258 19.02 -4.22 6.75
CA PHE A 258 18.48 -5.07 5.69
C PHE A 258 19.46 -6.17 5.26
N GLN A 259 20.77 -5.88 5.19
CA GLN A 259 21.78 -6.93 4.91
C GLN A 259 21.86 -7.96 6.04
N ILE A 260 21.73 -7.54 7.29
CA ILE A 260 21.67 -8.46 8.44
C ILE A 260 20.43 -9.34 8.35
N LEU A 261 19.26 -8.75 8.05
CA LEU A 261 18.00 -9.49 7.86
C LEU A 261 18.11 -10.48 6.70
N ARG A 262 18.65 -10.08 5.54
CA ARG A 262 18.84 -10.97 4.39
C ARG A 262 19.69 -12.21 4.71
N LYS A 263 20.71 -12.04 5.55
CA LYS A 263 21.59 -13.12 6.01
C LYS A 263 20.97 -13.98 7.10
N ASN A 264 19.82 -13.60 7.66
CA ASN A 264 19.14 -14.36 8.70
C ASN A 264 18.66 -15.72 8.15
N HIS A 265 19.02 -16.80 8.85
CA HIS A 265 18.64 -18.18 8.45
C HIS A 265 17.25 -18.58 8.93
N PHE A 266 16.77 -17.90 9.97
CA PHE A 266 15.53 -18.18 10.66
C PHE A 266 14.30 -17.63 9.91
N VAL A 267 14.35 -16.37 9.46
CA VAL A 267 13.37 -15.78 8.53
C VAL A 267 14.04 -15.55 7.18
N PHE A 268 13.38 -15.95 6.11
CA PHE A 268 13.86 -15.70 4.76
C PHE A 268 13.41 -14.33 4.26
N PHE A 269 14.38 -13.43 4.04
CA PHE A 269 14.15 -12.16 3.34
C PHE A 269 14.76 -12.25 1.95
N PRO A 270 13.96 -12.24 0.86
CA PRO A 270 14.46 -12.39 -0.48
C PRO A 270 15.40 -11.24 -0.87
N GLY A 271 16.37 -11.56 -1.73
CA GLY A 271 17.20 -10.53 -2.35
C GLY A 271 16.39 -9.63 -3.28
N THR A 272 16.82 -8.38 -3.41
CA THR A 272 16.34 -7.48 -4.47
C THR A 272 16.85 -7.96 -5.81
N ALA A 273 16.02 -7.90 -6.87
CA ALA A 273 16.43 -8.21 -8.23
C ALA A 273 17.74 -7.47 -8.56
N THR A 274 18.76 -8.22 -9.01
CA THR A 274 20.03 -7.63 -9.40
C THR A 274 19.86 -6.93 -10.74
N PRO A 275 20.32 -5.68 -10.87
CA PRO A 275 20.22 -4.94 -12.11
C PRO A 275 20.95 -5.67 -13.25
N GLN A 276 20.38 -5.64 -14.46
CA GLN A 276 21.17 -5.89 -15.68
C GLN A 276 22.30 -4.86 -15.76
N LYS A 277 23.44 -5.24 -16.35
CA LYS A 277 24.54 -4.29 -16.55
C LYS A 277 24.03 -3.15 -17.44
N ILE A 278 24.28 -1.90 -17.03
CA ILE A 278 23.77 -0.69 -17.71
C ILE A 278 24.08 -0.71 -19.23
N GLY A 279 25.25 -1.22 -19.63
CA GLY A 279 25.62 -1.34 -21.05
C GLY A 279 24.76 -2.31 -21.85
N GLU A 280 24.38 -3.45 -21.27
CA GLU A 280 23.49 -4.43 -21.90
C GLU A 280 22.07 -3.87 -22.02
N ALA A 281 21.60 -3.18 -20.98
CA ALA A 281 20.31 -2.52 -20.98
C ALA A 281 20.19 -1.45 -22.09
N ILE A 282 21.16 -0.55 -22.19
CA ILE A 282 21.18 0.51 -23.21
C ILE A 282 21.21 -0.09 -24.62
N SER A 283 21.98 -1.17 -24.83
CA SER A 283 22.04 -1.84 -26.14
C SER A 283 20.71 -2.48 -26.56
N SER A 284 19.83 -2.80 -25.60
CA SER A 284 18.52 -3.39 -25.81
C SER A 284 17.36 -2.38 -25.88
N TRP A 285 17.66 -1.07 -25.95
CA TRP A 285 16.66 0.01 -25.91
C TRP A 285 15.67 -0.07 -27.07
N LYS A 286 14.45 -0.52 -26.78
CA LYS A 286 13.30 -0.45 -27.70
C LYS A 286 12.39 0.71 -27.35
N TRP A 287 12.48 1.81 -28.10
CA TRP A 287 11.65 3.01 -27.90
C TRP A 287 10.15 2.70 -27.84
N GLU A 288 9.68 1.74 -28.62
CA GLU A 288 8.28 1.29 -28.60
C GLU A 288 7.83 0.80 -27.21
N SER A 289 8.69 0.08 -26.48
CA SER A 289 8.38 -0.43 -25.14
C SER A 289 8.33 0.68 -24.09
N PHE A 290 9.17 1.71 -24.26
CA PHE A 290 9.14 2.92 -23.44
C PHE A 290 7.85 3.69 -23.67
N PHE A 291 7.54 4.03 -24.94
CA PHE A 291 6.35 4.79 -25.29
C PHE A 291 5.06 4.07 -24.93
N HIS A 292 5.02 2.74 -25.04
CA HIS A 292 3.90 1.95 -24.56
C HIS A 292 3.71 2.10 -23.04
N SER A 293 4.78 1.97 -22.26
CA SER A 293 4.71 2.07 -20.80
C SER A 293 4.39 3.50 -20.35
N PHE A 294 4.89 4.51 -21.07
CA PHE A 294 4.57 5.91 -20.85
C PHE A 294 3.09 6.22 -21.17
N SER A 295 2.59 5.71 -22.30
CA SER A 295 1.19 5.82 -22.66
C SER A 295 0.28 5.12 -21.66
N TYR A 296 0.69 3.95 -21.15
CA TYR A 296 -0.03 3.24 -20.10
C TYR A 296 -0.07 4.04 -18.80
N LEU A 297 1.08 4.53 -18.32
CA LEU A 297 1.16 5.39 -17.13
C LEU A 297 0.22 6.60 -17.25
N PHE A 298 0.27 7.29 -18.39
CA PHE A 298 -0.60 8.43 -18.65
C PHE A 298 -2.06 8.01 -18.71
N LYS A 299 -2.39 6.90 -19.38
CA LYS A 299 -3.77 6.41 -19.51
C LYS A 299 -4.38 6.01 -18.17
N GLU A 300 -3.62 5.41 -17.27
CA GLU A 300 -4.15 5.03 -15.95
C GLU A 300 -4.24 6.24 -15.01
N ASN A 301 -3.38 7.27 -15.19
CA ASN A 301 -3.25 8.40 -14.26
C ASN A 301 -3.68 9.76 -14.83
N TRP A 302 -4.32 9.80 -16.01
CA TRP A 302 -4.55 11.05 -16.75
C TRP A 302 -5.34 12.08 -15.94
N ILE A 303 -6.31 11.64 -15.15
CA ILE A 303 -7.16 12.53 -14.33
C ILE A 303 -6.28 13.29 -13.33
N TYR A 304 -5.41 12.59 -12.60
CA TYR A 304 -4.52 13.21 -11.62
C TYR A 304 -3.54 14.16 -12.28
N LEU A 305 -2.95 13.78 -13.41
CA LEU A 305 -1.99 14.61 -14.14
C LEU A 305 -2.64 15.90 -14.64
N ILE A 306 -3.85 15.83 -15.21
CA ILE A 306 -4.61 17.01 -15.64
C ILE A 306 -4.94 17.90 -14.43
N LEU A 307 -5.42 17.32 -13.33
CA LEU A 307 -5.78 18.08 -12.14
C LEU A 307 -4.57 18.73 -11.46
N ILE A 308 -3.42 18.05 -11.44
CA ILE A 308 -2.14 18.62 -10.98
C ILE A 308 -1.80 19.86 -11.80
N ILE A 309 -1.83 19.77 -13.14
CA ILE A 309 -1.51 20.89 -14.04
C ILE A 309 -2.53 22.02 -13.88
N LEU A 310 -3.82 21.69 -13.77
CA LEU A 310 -4.89 22.66 -13.58
C LEU A 310 -4.72 23.42 -12.26
N PHE A 311 -4.55 22.72 -11.14
CA PHE A 311 -4.34 23.36 -9.84
C PHE A 311 -3.04 24.16 -9.79
N PHE A 312 -1.96 23.67 -10.41
CA PHE A 312 -0.73 24.43 -10.54
C PHE A 312 -0.95 25.74 -11.33
N SER A 313 -1.73 25.67 -12.42
CA SER A 313 -2.08 26.85 -13.23
C SER A 313 -2.90 27.85 -12.41
N VAL A 314 -3.95 27.40 -11.71
CA VAL A 314 -4.74 28.24 -10.80
C VAL A 314 -3.84 28.91 -9.76
N LEU A 315 -2.93 28.16 -9.13
CA LEU A 315 -1.98 28.68 -8.14
C LEU A 315 -1.02 29.74 -8.70
N LYS A 316 -0.73 29.73 -10.00
CA LYS A 316 0.10 30.74 -10.69
C LYS A 316 -0.67 32.03 -10.98
N PHE A 317 -1.97 31.94 -11.25
CA PHE A 317 -2.83 33.09 -11.54
C PHE A 317 -3.41 33.76 -10.28
N LEU A 318 -3.45 33.06 -9.15
CA LEU A 318 -3.85 33.67 -7.88
C LEU A 318 -2.86 34.76 -7.44
N PRO A 319 -3.33 35.87 -6.85
CA PRO A 319 -2.45 36.91 -6.32
C PRO A 319 -1.47 36.29 -5.34
N LYS A 320 -0.17 36.57 -5.51
CA LYS A 320 0.81 36.18 -4.50
C LYS A 320 0.47 36.95 -3.23
N LYS A 321 0.32 36.25 -2.10
CA LYS A 321 0.46 36.88 -0.78
C LYS A 321 1.83 37.55 -0.70
N GLU A 322 1.93 38.51 0.21
CA GLU A 322 3.11 39.35 0.54
C GLU A 322 4.47 38.67 0.33
N GLU A 323 5.49 39.49 0.05
CA GLU A 323 6.89 39.06 -0.04
C GLU A 323 7.28 38.20 1.18
N GLY A 324 7.36 36.88 0.98
CA GLY A 324 7.74 35.95 2.06
C GLY A 324 7.08 34.57 1.98
N VAL A 325 5.93 34.41 1.31
CA VAL A 325 5.26 33.10 1.23
C VAL A 325 6.03 32.14 0.32
N SER A 326 6.55 31.07 0.91
CA SER A 326 7.35 30.05 0.23
C SER A 326 6.51 29.23 -0.76
N ASN A 327 6.93 29.18 -2.02
CA ASN A 327 6.36 28.28 -3.04
C ASN A 327 6.95 26.86 -2.99
N LYS A 328 7.84 26.56 -2.03
CA LYS A 328 8.43 25.23 -1.84
C LYS A 328 7.40 24.09 -1.86
N PRO A 329 6.27 24.13 -1.12
CA PRO A 329 5.34 22.99 -1.09
C PRO A 329 4.69 22.71 -2.46
N VAL A 330 4.43 23.75 -3.27
CA VAL A 330 3.85 23.58 -4.62
C VAL A 330 4.82 22.80 -5.51
N TYR A 331 6.08 23.22 -5.55
CA TYR A 331 7.10 22.55 -6.34
C TYR A 331 7.43 21.15 -5.79
N LEU A 332 7.37 20.94 -4.47
CA LEU A 332 7.58 19.63 -3.86
C LEU A 332 6.61 18.59 -4.43
N PHE A 333 5.30 18.88 -4.34
CA PHE A 333 4.27 17.97 -4.82
C PHE A 333 4.21 17.90 -6.35
N LEU A 334 4.65 18.94 -7.07
CA LEU A 334 4.77 18.91 -8.53
C LEU A 334 5.89 17.95 -8.97
N ILE A 335 7.05 18.02 -8.32
CA ILE A 335 8.17 17.10 -8.60
C ILE A 335 7.74 15.67 -8.22
N LEU A 336 7.07 15.48 -7.08
CA LEU A 336 6.54 14.19 -6.68
C LEU A 336 5.54 13.62 -7.71
N GLY A 337 4.55 14.40 -8.15
CA GLY A 337 3.48 13.89 -9.01
C GLY A 337 3.81 13.79 -10.51
N ILE A 338 4.91 14.41 -10.97
CA ILE A 338 5.28 14.44 -12.40
C ILE A 338 6.68 13.88 -12.63
N VAL A 339 7.68 14.42 -11.92
CA VAL A 339 9.09 14.11 -12.20
C VAL A 339 9.47 12.74 -11.66
N VAL A 340 9.02 12.38 -10.45
CA VAL A 340 9.32 11.07 -9.85
C VAL A 340 8.78 9.90 -10.69
N PRO A 341 7.50 9.89 -11.13
CA PRO A 341 6.98 8.86 -12.02
C PRO A 341 7.79 8.73 -13.31
N PHE A 342 8.22 9.86 -13.89
CA PHE A 342 9.05 9.86 -15.09
C PHE A 342 10.44 9.23 -14.83
N VAL A 343 11.07 9.56 -13.70
CA VAL A 343 12.35 8.94 -13.29
C VAL A 343 12.18 7.44 -13.06
N PHE A 344 11.08 7.01 -12.45
CA PHE A 344 10.74 5.60 -12.26
C PHE A 344 10.53 4.86 -13.58
N LEU A 345 9.90 5.50 -14.54
CA LEU A 345 9.69 4.93 -15.86
C LEU A 345 11.03 4.76 -16.61
N VAL A 346 11.91 5.77 -16.54
CA VAL A 346 13.28 5.69 -17.08
C VAL A 346 14.08 4.60 -16.37
N TYR A 347 14.02 4.54 -15.04
CA TYR A 347 14.68 3.52 -14.23
C TYR A 347 14.19 2.12 -14.62
N GLY A 348 12.88 1.88 -14.60
CA GLY A 348 12.28 0.60 -14.97
C GLY A 348 12.67 0.20 -16.40
N PHE A 349 12.75 1.15 -17.33
CA PHE A 349 13.23 0.88 -18.68
C PHE A 349 14.70 0.48 -18.74
N ILE A 350 15.58 1.20 -18.03
CA ILE A 350 17.01 0.84 -17.91
C ILE A 350 17.19 -0.56 -17.29
N PHE A 351 16.25 -1.06 -16.50
CA PHE A 351 16.35 -2.41 -15.91
C PHE A 351 15.58 -3.49 -16.68
N GLY A 352 15.06 -3.18 -17.87
CA GLY A 352 14.26 -4.14 -18.65
C GLY A 352 12.94 -4.52 -17.97
N LEU A 353 12.48 -3.70 -17.02
CA LEU A 353 11.27 -3.88 -16.24
C LEU A 353 10.04 -3.22 -16.91
N THR A 354 10.16 -2.67 -18.11
CA THR A 354 9.05 -2.02 -18.84
C THR A 354 8.84 -2.67 -20.21
N GLY A 355 7.66 -2.46 -20.82
CA GLY A 355 7.23 -3.15 -22.05
C GLY A 355 6.20 -4.25 -21.78
N ARG A 356 5.65 -4.88 -22.84
CA ARG A 356 4.47 -5.79 -22.79
C ARG A 356 4.58 -6.98 -21.82
N LEU A 357 5.81 -7.32 -21.40
CA LEU A 357 6.12 -8.39 -20.45
C LEU A 357 6.65 -7.87 -19.09
N GLY A 358 6.74 -6.56 -18.91
CA GLY A 358 7.30 -5.89 -17.71
C GLY A 358 6.25 -5.42 -16.69
N ILE A 359 6.64 -4.51 -15.80
CA ILE A 359 5.84 -3.83 -14.76
C ILE A 359 4.78 -2.92 -15.42
N GLN A 360 3.83 -3.52 -16.14
CA GLN A 360 2.71 -2.82 -16.77
C GLN A 360 1.41 -2.96 -15.99
N GLY A 361 1.43 -3.56 -14.79
CA GLY A 361 0.20 -3.84 -14.03
C GLY A 361 0.29 -3.52 -12.55
N ILE A 362 1.21 -2.66 -12.12
CA ILE A 362 1.42 -2.39 -10.70
C ILE A 362 1.30 -0.89 -10.44
N ASP A 363 0.07 -0.37 -10.56
CA ASP A 363 -0.32 1.03 -10.28
C ASP A 363 0.15 1.50 -8.91
N ARG A 364 0.28 0.57 -7.94
CA ARG A 364 0.79 0.85 -6.59
C ARG A 364 2.22 1.42 -6.54
N TYR A 365 3.03 1.27 -7.59
CA TYR A 365 4.35 1.92 -7.70
C TYR A 365 4.31 3.37 -8.15
N PHE A 366 3.14 3.85 -8.60
CA PHE A 366 2.93 5.23 -9.07
C PHE A 366 1.98 6.02 -8.16
N GLY A 367 1.73 5.53 -6.94
CA GLY A 367 0.84 6.18 -5.97
C GLY A 367 1.33 7.55 -5.50
N GLU A 368 2.58 7.90 -5.76
CA GLU A 368 3.08 9.26 -5.59
C GLU A 368 2.37 10.30 -6.46
N ILE A 369 1.77 9.90 -7.59
CA ILE A 369 0.94 10.78 -8.43
C ILE A 369 -0.31 11.22 -7.65
N LEU A 370 -1.01 10.27 -7.02
CA LEU A 370 -2.16 10.56 -6.17
C LEU A 370 -1.79 11.49 -5.02
N LEU A 371 -0.64 11.24 -4.37
CA LEU A 371 -0.16 12.12 -3.29
C LEU A 371 0.23 13.52 -3.79
N GLY A 372 0.84 13.62 -4.98
CA GLY A 372 1.11 14.88 -5.67
C GLY A 372 -0.18 15.67 -5.95
N PHE A 373 -1.21 14.99 -6.45
CA PHE A 373 -2.54 15.55 -6.68
C PHE A 373 -3.18 16.06 -5.37
N LEU A 374 -3.20 15.24 -4.33
CA LEU A 374 -3.77 15.62 -3.03
C LEU A 374 -3.03 16.80 -2.41
N GLY A 375 -1.70 16.82 -2.49
CA GLY A 375 -0.86 17.89 -1.97
C GLY A 375 -1.09 19.22 -2.70
N ILE A 376 -1.04 19.23 -4.03
CA ILE A 376 -1.30 20.45 -4.83
C ILE A 376 -2.75 20.90 -4.66
N GLY A 377 -3.71 19.98 -4.68
CA GLY A 377 -5.12 20.27 -4.44
C GLY A 377 -5.36 20.92 -3.08
N THR A 378 -4.71 20.40 -2.03
CA THR A 378 -4.73 20.99 -0.69
C THR A 378 -4.21 22.42 -0.69
N ILE A 379 -3.05 22.67 -1.32
CA ILE A 379 -2.48 24.02 -1.38
C ILE A 379 -3.40 24.97 -2.17
N CYS A 380 -4.00 24.50 -3.26
CA CYS A 380 -4.98 25.24 -4.05
C CYS A 380 -6.19 25.65 -3.20
N ILE A 381 -6.78 24.71 -2.45
CA ILE A 381 -7.91 24.97 -1.54
C ILE A 381 -7.50 25.99 -0.47
N LEU A 382 -6.33 25.85 0.14
CA LEU A 382 -5.86 26.78 1.17
C LEU A 382 -5.69 28.22 0.66
N ARG A 383 -5.27 28.41 -0.59
CA ARG A 383 -5.13 29.74 -1.20
C ARG A 383 -6.46 30.30 -1.71
N VAL A 384 -7.26 29.50 -2.41
CA VAL A 384 -8.57 29.94 -2.91
C VAL A 384 -9.52 30.30 -1.76
N SER A 385 -9.42 29.60 -0.63
CA SER A 385 -10.22 29.88 0.56
C SER A 385 -9.85 31.17 1.31
N ASP A 386 -8.81 31.90 0.90
CA ASP A 386 -8.61 33.29 1.35
C ASP A 386 -9.72 34.23 0.81
N ILE A 387 -10.39 33.85 -0.29
CA ILE A 387 -11.53 34.57 -0.85
C ILE A 387 -12.82 34.05 -0.19
N SER A 388 -13.51 34.89 0.60
CA SER A 388 -14.68 34.49 1.39
C SER A 388 -15.79 33.81 0.59
N ILE A 389 -16.12 34.33 -0.60
CA ILE A 389 -17.13 33.74 -1.49
C ILE A 389 -16.67 32.36 -1.98
N ALA A 390 -15.43 32.25 -2.45
CA ALA A 390 -14.89 30.98 -2.95
C ALA A 390 -14.81 29.92 -1.84
N LYS A 391 -14.44 30.31 -0.61
CA LYS A 391 -14.45 29.44 0.57
C LYS A 391 -15.83 28.85 0.84
N PHE A 392 -16.88 29.68 0.78
CA PHE A 392 -18.26 29.21 0.97
C PHE A 392 -18.72 28.30 -0.17
N VAL A 393 -18.46 28.68 -1.43
CA VAL A 393 -18.78 27.86 -2.62
C VAL A 393 -18.09 26.50 -2.56
N LEU A 394 -16.80 26.44 -2.21
CA LEU A 394 -16.08 25.19 -2.02
C LEU A 394 -16.71 24.33 -0.92
N GLY A 395 -17.11 24.95 0.20
CA GLY A 395 -17.80 24.26 1.28
C GLY A 395 -19.11 23.61 0.84
N VAL A 396 -19.92 24.34 0.05
CA VAL A 396 -21.17 23.82 -0.53
C VAL A 396 -20.90 22.70 -1.53
N LEU A 397 -19.92 22.86 -2.43
CA LEU A 397 -19.57 21.84 -3.40
C LEU A 397 -19.09 20.54 -2.73
N PHE A 398 -18.23 20.63 -1.72
CA PHE A 398 -17.79 19.45 -0.98
C PHE A 398 -18.93 18.82 -0.18
N PHE A 399 -19.79 19.62 0.44
CA PHE A 399 -20.98 19.11 1.12
C PHE A 399 -21.89 18.32 0.18
N LEU A 400 -22.22 18.87 -1.00
CA LEU A 400 -23.05 18.20 -2.00
C LEU A 400 -22.36 16.94 -2.54
N GLY A 401 -21.06 17.00 -2.82
CA GLY A 401 -20.28 15.84 -3.25
C GLY A 401 -20.27 14.71 -2.22
N VAL A 402 -20.09 15.05 -0.94
CA VAL A 402 -20.13 14.09 0.17
C VAL A 402 -21.52 13.48 0.32
N LEU A 403 -22.59 14.30 0.27
CA LEU A 403 -23.96 13.78 0.33
C LEU A 403 -24.28 12.84 -0.83
N PHE A 404 -23.83 13.19 -2.05
CA PHE A 404 -23.96 12.32 -3.21
C PHE A 404 -23.19 11.01 -3.00
N GLY A 405 -21.97 11.08 -2.47
CA GLY A 405 -21.17 9.92 -2.13
C GLY A 405 -21.81 9.00 -1.09
N ILE A 406 -22.39 9.58 -0.03
CA ILE A 406 -23.15 8.85 1.00
C ILE A 406 -24.37 8.17 0.36
N TYR A 407 -25.16 8.92 -0.41
CA TYR A 407 -26.34 8.40 -1.09
C TYR A 407 -26.00 7.26 -2.07
N SER A 408 -24.97 7.46 -2.91
CA SER A 408 -24.46 6.45 -3.83
C SER A 408 -23.95 5.21 -3.09
N SER A 409 -23.37 5.42 -1.91
CA SER A 409 -22.89 4.31 -1.09
C SER A 409 -24.06 3.50 -0.51
N TYR A 410 -25.03 4.19 0.10
CA TYR A 410 -26.18 3.57 0.76
C TYR A 410 -27.12 2.86 -0.22
N SER A 411 -27.41 3.49 -1.36
CA SER A 411 -28.32 2.95 -2.40
C SER A 411 -27.88 1.61 -2.98
N LYS A 412 -26.59 1.26 -2.85
CA LYS A 412 -26.01 -0.01 -3.34
C LYS A 412 -25.80 -1.04 -2.24
N GLY A 413 -26.27 -0.77 -1.01
CA GLY A 413 -26.13 -1.64 0.15
C GLY A 413 -24.80 -1.49 0.88
N LEU A 414 -24.84 -1.79 2.18
CA LEU A 414 -23.70 -1.75 3.10
C LEU A 414 -23.60 -3.08 3.85
N GLY A 415 -22.38 -3.49 4.16
CA GLY A 415 -22.09 -4.72 4.89
C GLY A 415 -20.72 -4.68 5.54
N LEU A 416 -20.57 -5.45 6.62
CA LEU A 416 -19.32 -5.55 7.38
C LEU A 416 -18.69 -6.94 7.32
N ILE A 417 -19.49 -7.96 6.97
CA ILE A 417 -19.06 -9.34 6.93
C ILE A 417 -19.04 -9.79 5.47
N HIS A 418 -17.93 -10.37 5.04
CA HIS A 418 -17.78 -10.89 3.70
C HIS A 418 -17.35 -12.35 3.77
N HIS A 419 -18.19 -13.24 3.23
CA HIS A 419 -17.80 -14.64 3.02
C HIS A 419 -17.65 -14.85 1.51
N PRO A 420 -16.42 -14.95 0.98
CA PRO A 420 -16.21 -15.10 -0.45
C PRO A 420 -16.96 -16.32 -0.98
N THR A 421 -17.69 -16.17 -2.10
CA THR A 421 -18.51 -17.24 -2.68
C THR A 421 -17.69 -18.50 -2.98
N LYS A 422 -16.47 -18.31 -3.48
CA LYS A 422 -15.50 -19.39 -3.72
C LYS A 422 -15.17 -20.16 -2.44
N VAL A 423 -14.92 -19.46 -1.33
CA VAL A 423 -14.61 -20.07 -0.03
C VAL A 423 -15.85 -20.76 0.54
N ALA A 424 -17.04 -20.16 0.40
CA ALA A 424 -18.29 -20.76 0.86
C ALA A 424 -18.59 -22.09 0.14
N CYS A 425 -18.39 -22.16 -1.18
CA CYS A 425 -18.51 -23.41 -1.94
C CYS A 425 -17.53 -24.48 -1.46
N LEU A 426 -16.27 -24.10 -1.22
CA LEU A 426 -15.26 -25.01 -0.71
C LEU A 426 -15.55 -25.49 0.72
N ASP A 427 -16.08 -24.63 1.58
CA ASP A 427 -16.54 -25.01 2.93
C ASP A 427 -17.67 -26.06 2.87
N GLU A 428 -18.61 -25.94 1.92
CA GLU A 428 -19.68 -26.92 1.73
C GLU A 428 -19.14 -28.29 1.25
N LEU A 429 -18.17 -28.27 0.33
CA LEU A 429 -17.52 -29.50 -0.12
C LEU A 429 -16.67 -30.13 0.99
N ALA A 430 -15.99 -29.32 1.79
CA ALA A 430 -15.19 -29.78 2.92
C ALA A 430 -16.02 -30.46 4.01
N ASP A 431 -17.25 -30.00 4.25
CA ASP A 431 -18.19 -30.66 5.16
C ASP A 431 -18.56 -32.07 4.68
N LYS A 432 -18.80 -32.22 3.38
CA LYS A 432 -19.23 -33.50 2.78
C LYS A 432 -18.08 -34.50 2.65
N GLN A 433 -16.88 -34.01 2.38
CA GLN A 433 -15.71 -34.84 2.03
C GLN A 433 -14.63 -34.87 3.13
N HIS A 434 -14.89 -34.23 4.28
CA HIS A 434 -13.97 -34.10 5.41
C HIS A 434 -12.59 -33.55 5.04
N TRP A 435 -12.55 -32.59 4.12
CA TRP A 435 -11.29 -31.96 3.70
C TRP A 435 -10.66 -31.15 4.83
N LYS A 436 -9.33 -31.20 4.90
CA LYS A 436 -8.54 -30.40 5.85
C LYS A 436 -7.39 -29.68 5.18
N ARG A 437 -6.52 -30.40 4.47
CA ARG A 437 -5.35 -29.84 3.79
C ARG A 437 -5.39 -30.13 2.31
N GLY A 438 -4.96 -29.18 1.49
CA GLY A 438 -4.99 -29.32 0.05
C GLY A 438 -3.88 -28.57 -0.67
N ILE A 439 -3.89 -28.68 -2.00
CA ILE A 439 -3.00 -27.97 -2.92
C ILE A 439 -3.80 -26.88 -3.62
N ALA A 440 -3.29 -25.65 -3.64
CA ALA A 440 -3.89 -24.58 -4.44
C ALA A 440 -2.83 -23.56 -4.87
N SER A 441 -3.19 -22.73 -5.84
CA SER A 441 -2.39 -21.57 -6.20
C SER A 441 -2.58 -20.42 -5.21
N PHE A 442 -1.63 -19.49 -5.22
CA PHE A 442 -1.57 -18.27 -4.41
C PHE A 442 -2.92 -17.58 -4.21
N TRP A 443 -3.73 -17.44 -5.26
CA TRP A 443 -5.00 -16.69 -5.24
C TRP A 443 -6.11 -17.33 -4.41
N TYR A 444 -5.98 -18.61 -4.07
CA TYR A 444 -6.95 -19.34 -3.26
C TYR A 444 -6.52 -19.47 -1.79
N VAL A 445 -5.21 -19.60 -1.56
CA VAL A 445 -4.70 -20.05 -0.26
C VAL A 445 -5.07 -19.11 0.88
N ARG A 446 -4.88 -17.81 0.71
CA ARG A 446 -5.05 -16.85 1.82
C ARG A 446 -6.51 -16.53 2.10
N PRO A 447 -7.36 -16.26 1.09
CA PRO A 447 -8.79 -16.12 1.34
C PRO A 447 -9.35 -17.36 2.06
N MET A 448 -8.91 -18.56 1.68
CA MET A 448 -9.34 -19.78 2.36
C MET A 448 -8.86 -19.85 3.81
N ARG A 449 -7.57 -19.63 4.09
CA ARG A 449 -7.04 -19.69 5.46
C ARG A 449 -7.66 -18.68 6.42
N ILE A 450 -8.08 -17.53 5.91
CA ILE A 450 -8.66 -16.44 6.70
C ILE A 450 -10.19 -16.57 6.85
N PHE A 451 -10.91 -16.91 5.76
CA PHE A 451 -12.37 -16.87 5.74
C PHE A 451 -13.05 -18.24 5.78
N SER A 452 -12.32 -19.36 5.64
CA SER A 452 -12.91 -20.70 5.74
C SER A 452 -13.43 -20.94 7.14
N LYS A 453 -14.70 -21.33 7.24
CA LYS A 453 -15.33 -21.72 8.51
C LYS A 453 -15.02 -23.17 8.89
N LYS A 454 -14.40 -23.94 7.99
CA LYS A 454 -14.09 -25.36 8.16
C LYS A 454 -12.63 -25.64 8.47
N GLY A 455 -11.83 -24.58 8.60
CA GLY A 455 -10.39 -24.67 8.85
C GLY A 455 -9.66 -25.33 7.70
N LEU A 456 -10.01 -24.97 6.46
CA LEU A 456 -9.29 -25.42 5.28
C LEU A 456 -7.90 -24.78 5.22
N GLU A 457 -6.87 -25.61 5.11
CA GLU A 457 -5.47 -25.19 5.09
C GLU A 457 -4.78 -25.64 3.80
N PRO A 458 -5.12 -25.05 2.64
CA PRO A 458 -4.38 -25.31 1.42
C PRO A 458 -2.94 -24.77 1.52
N ASP A 459 -2.01 -25.45 0.89
CA ASP A 459 -0.63 -25.01 0.73
C ASP A 459 -0.42 -24.42 -0.67
N ASP A 460 0.42 -23.39 -0.75
CA ASP A 460 0.58 -22.53 -1.92
C ASP A 460 1.68 -23.02 -2.86
N TYR A 461 1.27 -23.38 -4.06
CA TYR A 461 2.15 -23.90 -5.09
C TYR A 461 2.10 -23.04 -6.35
N LEU A 462 3.25 -22.98 -7.02
CA LEU A 462 3.34 -22.50 -8.40
C LEU A 462 2.66 -23.49 -9.35
N TYR A 463 2.48 -23.06 -10.60
CA TYR A 463 1.80 -23.84 -11.64
C TYR A 463 2.32 -25.28 -11.76
N ASP A 464 3.63 -25.47 -11.67
CA ASP A 464 4.32 -26.77 -11.79
C ASP A 464 4.47 -27.54 -10.47
N LEU A 465 3.75 -27.14 -9.42
CA LEU A 465 3.90 -27.61 -8.04
C LEU A 465 5.30 -27.34 -7.43
N MET A 466 6.02 -26.34 -7.94
CA MET A 466 7.15 -25.77 -7.20
C MET A 466 6.67 -24.93 -6.01
N LEU A 467 7.49 -24.89 -4.97
CA LEU A 467 7.16 -24.23 -3.71
C LEU A 467 7.08 -22.71 -3.90
N PHE A 468 5.95 -22.12 -3.55
CA PHE A 468 5.85 -20.66 -3.45
C PHE A 468 6.30 -20.21 -2.05
N TYR A 469 7.51 -19.67 -1.95
CA TYR A 469 8.13 -19.33 -0.67
C TYR A 469 7.83 -17.90 -0.20
N TRP A 470 7.42 -17.00 -1.08
CA TRP A 470 7.07 -15.64 -0.65
C TRP A 470 5.81 -15.65 0.19
N GLN A 471 5.89 -14.95 1.33
CA GLN A 471 4.77 -14.72 2.26
C GLN A 471 4.19 -16.00 2.89
N ASN A 472 4.93 -17.11 2.82
CA ASN A 472 4.51 -18.43 3.32
C ASN A 472 5.55 -18.99 4.30
N ASN A 473 5.11 -19.87 5.20
CA ASN A 473 6.02 -20.63 6.05
C ASN A 473 6.38 -21.96 5.37
N LEU A 474 7.68 -22.26 5.26
CA LEU A 474 8.16 -23.52 4.68
C LEU A 474 7.64 -24.77 5.40
N ASN A 475 7.37 -24.69 6.70
CA ASN A 475 6.79 -25.79 7.49
C ASN A 475 5.43 -26.24 6.97
N TRP A 476 4.71 -25.39 6.21
CA TRP A 476 3.45 -25.77 5.58
C TRP A 476 3.63 -26.91 4.57
N PHE A 477 4.78 -26.96 3.89
CA PHE A 477 5.11 -27.99 2.90
C PHE A 477 5.76 -29.22 3.51
N GLU A 478 6.32 -29.09 4.73
CA GLU A 478 7.06 -30.16 5.41
C GLU A 478 6.18 -31.03 6.33
N ARG A 479 4.99 -30.57 6.70
CA ARG A 479 4.06 -31.33 7.56
C ARG A 479 3.53 -32.57 6.82
N GLU A 480 3.45 -33.71 7.50
CA GLU A 480 2.89 -34.95 6.95
C GLU A 480 1.41 -35.13 7.29
N ASN A 481 1.00 -34.66 8.47
CA ASN A 481 -0.34 -34.79 8.98
C ASN A 481 -1.03 -33.41 9.12
N PRO A 482 -2.28 -33.26 8.65
CA PRO A 482 -3.02 -34.22 7.82
C PRO A 482 -2.43 -34.33 6.40
N PRO A 483 -2.68 -35.44 5.67
CA PRO A 483 -2.28 -35.58 4.27
C PRO A 483 -3.06 -34.61 3.36
N TYR A 484 -2.58 -34.42 2.14
CA TYR A 484 -3.31 -33.69 1.10
C TYR A 484 -4.56 -34.48 0.69
N THR A 485 -5.75 -33.93 0.97
CA THR A 485 -7.04 -34.57 0.67
C THR A 485 -7.77 -33.91 -0.51
N PHE A 486 -7.33 -32.74 -0.96
CA PHE A 486 -7.91 -32.06 -2.11
C PHE A 486 -6.91 -31.22 -2.90
N ALA A 487 -7.24 -30.88 -4.15
CA ALA A 487 -6.53 -29.88 -4.94
C ALA A 487 -7.50 -29.01 -5.75
N ILE A 488 -7.23 -27.70 -5.80
CA ILE A 488 -7.96 -26.74 -6.62
C ILE A 488 -7.22 -26.60 -7.95
N ILE A 489 -7.82 -27.09 -9.04
CA ILE A 489 -7.20 -27.10 -10.38
C ILE A 489 -7.46 -25.76 -11.08
N ASP A 490 -7.01 -24.67 -10.46
CA ASP A 490 -6.94 -23.33 -11.04
C ASP A 490 -5.63 -22.65 -10.61
N GLY A 491 -4.76 -22.41 -11.59
CA GLY A 491 -3.39 -21.94 -11.35
C GLY A 491 -2.37 -23.03 -10.99
N VAL A 492 -2.74 -24.31 -11.08
CA VAL A 492 -1.83 -25.48 -10.94
C VAL A 492 -2.02 -26.46 -12.11
N ASP A 493 -0.97 -27.17 -12.50
CA ASP A 493 -1.00 -28.14 -13.59
C ASP A 493 -1.66 -29.46 -13.15
N GLU A 494 -2.82 -29.73 -13.74
CA GLU A 494 -3.61 -30.95 -13.49
C GLU A 494 -2.80 -32.23 -13.66
N LYS A 495 -1.97 -32.33 -14.70
CA LYS A 495 -1.20 -33.55 -15.01
C LYS A 495 -0.18 -33.83 -13.91
N ILE A 496 0.48 -32.77 -13.43
CA ILE A 496 1.47 -32.89 -12.36
C ILE A 496 0.77 -33.24 -11.04
N VAL A 497 -0.39 -32.63 -10.75
CA VAL A 497 -1.20 -32.99 -9.56
C VAL A 497 -1.57 -34.47 -9.57
N ARG A 498 -2.10 -35.00 -10.68
CA ARG A 498 -2.43 -36.43 -10.80
C ARG A 498 -1.20 -37.34 -10.68
N GLN A 499 -0.07 -36.92 -11.25
CA GLN A 499 1.18 -37.66 -11.13
C GLN A 499 1.67 -37.75 -9.68
N LYS A 500 1.56 -36.67 -8.92
CA LYS A 500 2.07 -36.57 -7.55
C LYS A 500 1.11 -37.15 -6.50
N LEU A 501 -0.19 -36.91 -6.64
CA LEU A 501 -1.21 -37.32 -5.66
C LEU A 501 -2.01 -38.57 -6.07
N GLY A 502 -1.85 -39.05 -7.31
CA GLY A 502 -2.64 -40.13 -7.88
C GLY A 502 -3.91 -39.65 -8.58
N GLU A 503 -4.71 -40.59 -9.09
CA GLU A 503 -6.00 -40.26 -9.71
C GLU A 503 -7.01 -39.79 -8.65
N PRO A 504 -7.79 -38.73 -8.92
CA PRO A 504 -8.78 -38.23 -7.97
C PRO A 504 -9.92 -39.24 -7.80
N ILE A 505 -10.38 -39.44 -6.56
CA ILE A 505 -11.52 -40.32 -6.27
C ILE A 505 -12.85 -39.67 -6.66
N SER A 506 -12.89 -38.34 -6.70
CA SER A 506 -14.03 -37.56 -7.13
C SER A 506 -13.57 -36.19 -7.60
N ILE A 507 -14.36 -35.61 -8.53
CA ILE A 507 -14.16 -34.26 -9.04
C ILE A 507 -15.43 -33.48 -8.74
N SER A 508 -15.30 -32.45 -7.91
CA SER A 508 -16.34 -31.47 -7.64
C SER A 508 -16.05 -30.16 -8.36
N TYR A 509 -17.00 -29.23 -8.40
CA TYR A 509 -16.83 -27.96 -9.09
C TYR A 509 -17.32 -26.79 -8.23
N CYS A 510 -16.50 -25.74 -8.15
CA CYS A 510 -16.90 -24.43 -7.63
C CYS A 510 -16.66 -23.40 -8.74
N ASP A 511 -17.70 -22.71 -9.21
CA ASP A 511 -17.61 -21.76 -10.34
C ASP A 511 -16.90 -22.32 -11.59
N LYS A 512 -17.23 -23.57 -11.95
CA LYS A 512 -16.61 -24.33 -13.07
C LYS A 512 -15.12 -24.69 -12.87
N ILE A 513 -14.56 -24.39 -11.70
CA ILE A 513 -13.19 -24.79 -11.36
C ILE A 513 -13.21 -26.21 -10.83
N PRO A 514 -12.40 -27.13 -11.39
CA PRO A 514 -12.33 -28.50 -10.91
C PRO A 514 -11.65 -28.56 -9.54
N ILE A 515 -12.29 -29.22 -8.58
CA ILE A 515 -11.74 -29.52 -7.26
C ILE A 515 -11.61 -31.02 -7.11
N TYR A 516 -10.38 -31.50 -6.99
CA TYR A 516 -10.05 -32.92 -7.00
C TYR A 516 -9.97 -33.42 -5.57
N THR A 517 -10.58 -34.56 -5.27
CA THR A 517 -10.47 -35.23 -3.97
C THR A 517 -9.48 -36.38 -4.04
N PHE A 518 -8.68 -36.56 -2.99
CA PHE A 518 -7.73 -37.66 -2.87
C PHE A 518 -7.93 -38.39 -1.53
N ALA A 519 -7.74 -39.72 -1.56
CA ALA A 519 -7.71 -40.56 -0.36
C ALA A 519 -6.35 -41.25 -0.13
N ASN A 520 -5.41 -41.13 -1.08
CA ASN A 520 -4.13 -41.82 -1.01
C ASN A 520 -3.12 -41.04 -0.13
N SER A 521 -3.02 -41.44 1.14
CA SER A 521 -2.06 -40.85 2.09
C SER A 521 -0.60 -41.09 1.71
N ASP A 522 -0.29 -42.22 1.07
CA ASP A 522 1.09 -42.60 0.74
C ASP A 522 1.66 -41.67 -0.34
N LYS A 523 0.86 -41.36 -1.36
CA LYS A 523 1.22 -40.38 -2.40
C LYS A 523 1.44 -38.98 -1.82
N SER A 524 0.57 -38.57 -0.89
CA SER A 524 0.77 -37.31 -0.16
C SER A 524 2.09 -37.33 0.63
N PHE A 525 2.43 -38.42 1.30
CA PHE A 525 3.66 -38.56 2.07
C PHE A 525 4.91 -38.54 1.18
N GLU A 526 4.89 -39.26 0.05
CA GLU A 526 5.95 -39.22 -0.97
C GLU A 526 6.21 -37.79 -1.45
N PHE A 527 5.13 -37.05 -1.75
CA PHE A 527 5.24 -35.66 -2.20
C PHE A 527 5.78 -34.72 -1.12
N VAL A 528 5.36 -34.87 0.14
CA VAL A 528 5.92 -34.10 1.27
C VAL A 528 7.41 -34.38 1.45
N LYS A 529 7.85 -35.63 1.29
CA LYS A 529 9.27 -36.00 1.36
C LYS A 529 10.09 -35.36 0.24
N GLU A 530 9.55 -35.28 -0.97
CA GLU A 530 10.17 -34.55 -2.08
C GLU A 530 10.29 -33.05 -1.76
N ASN A 531 9.25 -32.44 -1.18
CA ASN A 531 9.28 -31.03 -0.79
C ASN A 531 10.33 -30.73 0.26
N ARG A 532 10.50 -31.60 1.27
CA ARG A 532 11.60 -31.48 2.24
C ARG A 532 12.96 -31.48 1.56
N GLY A 533 13.19 -32.41 0.62
CA GLY A 533 14.42 -32.43 -0.17
C GLY A 533 14.66 -31.14 -0.96
N LYS A 534 13.61 -30.57 -1.58
CA LYS A 534 13.69 -29.26 -2.26
C LYS A 534 14.05 -28.14 -1.29
N ILE A 535 13.43 -28.11 -0.12
CA ILE A 535 13.67 -27.11 0.92
C ILE A 535 15.09 -27.23 1.46
N ASP A 536 15.59 -28.43 1.70
CA ASP A 536 16.95 -28.67 2.19
C ASP A 536 18.00 -28.23 1.17
N ILE A 537 17.82 -28.58 -0.11
CA ILE A 537 18.69 -28.11 -1.20
C ILE A 537 18.65 -26.58 -1.30
N TRP A 538 17.47 -25.98 -1.11
CA TRP A 538 17.33 -24.53 -1.15
C TRP A 538 17.97 -23.83 0.06
N LYS A 539 17.79 -24.36 1.27
CA LYS A 539 18.47 -23.92 2.50
C LYS A 539 20.00 -24.02 2.34
N PHE A 540 20.48 -25.07 1.67
CA PHE A 540 21.90 -25.27 1.37
C PHE A 540 22.43 -24.30 0.29
N SER A 541 21.74 -24.16 -0.84
CA SER A 541 22.18 -23.35 -2.00
C SER A 541 22.16 -21.84 -1.74
N THR A 542 21.33 -21.38 -0.81
CA THR A 542 21.37 -19.99 -0.34
C THR A 542 22.52 -19.73 0.65
N SER A 543 23.38 -20.74 0.90
CA SER A 543 24.57 -20.74 1.76
C SER A 543 24.32 -19.99 3.06
N ARG A 544 23.44 -20.61 3.84
CA ARG A 544 22.92 -20.18 5.13
C ARG A 544 23.54 -20.99 6.29
N TYR A 545 24.87 -21.19 6.23
CA TYR A 545 25.75 -21.70 7.28
C TYR A 545 26.92 -20.75 7.46
#